data_AF-A0A7R9FFD4-F1
#
_entry.id   AF-A0A7R9FFD4-F1
#
_cell.length_a   1.000
_cell.length_b   1.000
_cell.length_c   1.000
_cell.angle_alpha   90.00
_cell.angle_beta   90.00
_cell.angle_gamma   90.00
#
_symmetry.space_group_name_H-M   'P 1'
#
loop_
_entity.id
_entity.type
_entity.pdbx_description
1 polymer ?
#
loop_
_entity_poly.entity_id
_entity_poly.type
_entity_poly.pdbx_seq_one_letter_code
_entity_poly.pdbx_strand_id
1 'polypeptide(L)'
;SKLENIREQLRGRNADTIVITALDEVAWTLNLRGADVPYTPVFRGYLIVRLNYATLYVPPEKVTQDVRLHLEADGANTSAVVRIKDYDTFWADLQELNNLSTGVWLPSAYSYASGVSRQIFQTVRDIIKTW
;
A
#
# COMPACT_ATOMS: atom_id res chain seq x y z
N SER A 1 -3.05 -6.64 -14.90
CA SER A 1 -2.70 -5.35 -14.24
C SER A 1 -1.69 -5.62 -13.13
N LYS A 2 -0.83 -4.65 -12.76
CA LYS A 2 0.19 -4.82 -11.70
C LYS A 2 -0.41 -5.28 -10.36
N LEU A 3 -1.58 -4.72 -10.01
CA LEU A 3 -2.33 -5.11 -8.81
C LEU A 3 -2.82 -6.56 -8.86
N GLU A 4 -3.22 -7.07 -10.03
CA GLU A 4 -3.65 -8.47 -10.14
C GLU A 4 -2.48 -9.44 -9.94
N ASN A 5 -1.30 -9.12 -10.49
CA ASN A 5 -0.10 -9.92 -10.25
C ASN A 5 0.26 -9.96 -8.75
N ILE A 6 0.12 -8.84 -8.04
CA ILE A 6 0.31 -8.78 -6.58
C ILE A 6 -0.72 -9.66 -5.87
N ARG A 7 -1.98 -9.66 -6.32
CA ARG A 7 -3.04 -10.49 -5.72
C ARG A 7 -2.86 -11.98 -5.96
N GLU A 8 -2.43 -12.38 -7.15
CA GLU A 8 -2.06 -13.76 -7.43
C GLU A 8 -0.93 -14.23 -6.50
N GLN A 9 0.07 -13.36 -6.31
CA GLN A 9 1.16 -13.58 -5.38
C GLN A 9 0.73 -13.66 -3.91
N LEU A 10 -0.29 -12.90 -3.51
CA LEU A 10 -0.91 -12.98 -2.18
C LEU A 10 -1.64 -14.32 -2.00
N ARG A 11 -2.48 -14.70 -2.96
CA ARG A 11 -3.22 -15.98 -2.96
C ARG A 11 -2.27 -17.17 -2.85
N GLY A 12 -1.17 -17.16 -3.61
CA GLY A 12 -0.15 -18.22 -3.57
C GLY A 12 0.60 -18.34 -2.24
N ARG A 13 0.58 -17.30 -1.41
CA ARG A 13 1.24 -17.24 -0.10
C ARG A 13 0.28 -17.36 1.08
N ASN A 14 -0.98 -17.68 0.82
CA ASN A 14 -2.03 -17.75 1.84
C ASN A 14 -2.11 -16.46 2.69
N ALA A 15 -1.86 -15.32 2.05
CA ALA A 15 -1.97 -13.98 2.60
C ALA A 15 -3.08 -13.23 1.85
N ASP A 16 -3.77 -12.34 2.53
CA ASP A 16 -4.89 -11.57 1.95
C ASP A 16 -4.58 -10.09 1.80
N THR A 17 -3.48 -9.63 2.39
CA THR A 17 -3.08 -8.23 2.42
C THR A 17 -1.56 -8.06 2.26
N ILE A 18 -1.12 -7.05 1.52
CA ILE A 18 0.28 -6.57 1.50
C ILE A 18 0.32 -5.09 1.90
N VAL A 19 1.33 -4.71 2.68
CA VAL A 19 1.63 -3.31 2.99
C VAL A 19 2.91 -2.89 2.27
N ILE A 20 2.80 -1.87 1.42
CA ILE A 20 3.89 -1.28 0.65
C ILE A 20 4.20 0.10 1.23
N THR A 21 5.44 0.29 1.67
CA THR A 21 5.91 1.56 2.26
C THR A 21 7.06 2.20 1.50
N ALA A 22 7.64 1.48 0.54
CA ALA A 22 8.66 2.01 -0.35
C ALA A 22 8.01 2.97 -1.37
N LEU A 23 8.47 4.22 -1.39
CA LEU A 23 7.82 5.30 -2.15
C LEU A 23 7.85 5.07 -3.67
N ASP A 24 8.94 4.48 -4.15
CA ASP A 24 9.14 4.04 -5.52
C ASP A 24 8.22 2.88 -5.90
N GLU A 25 8.03 1.90 -5.01
CA GLU A 25 7.07 0.80 -5.22
C GLU A 25 5.63 1.30 -5.27
N VAL A 26 5.24 2.24 -4.40
CA VAL A 26 3.90 2.86 -4.43
C VAL A 26 3.68 3.59 -5.77
N ALA A 27 4.64 4.41 -6.18
CA ALA A 27 4.60 5.14 -7.45
C ALA A 27 4.56 4.21 -8.67
N TRP A 28 5.32 3.10 -8.63
CA TRP A 28 5.32 2.12 -9.71
C TRP A 28 4.02 1.32 -9.78
N THR A 29 3.46 0.93 -8.64
CA THR A 29 2.24 0.09 -8.56
C THR A 29 1.03 0.83 -9.10
N LEU A 30 0.89 2.11 -8.78
CA LEU A 30 -0.25 2.95 -9.16
C LEU A 30 -0.01 3.81 -10.41
N ASN A 31 1.17 3.69 -11.06
CA ASN A 31 1.59 4.56 -12.17
C ASN A 31 1.54 6.07 -11.86
N LEU A 32 1.64 6.44 -10.58
CA LEU A 32 1.66 7.83 -10.13
C LEU A 32 3.10 8.35 -10.00
N ARG A 33 3.29 9.66 -10.14
CA ARG A 33 4.58 10.33 -9.96
C ARG A 33 4.41 11.55 -9.07
N GLY A 34 5.42 11.84 -8.26
CA GLY A 34 5.47 13.01 -7.39
C GLY A 34 6.82 13.73 -7.46
N ALA A 35 6.96 14.80 -6.69
CA ALA A 35 8.19 15.60 -6.65
C ALA A 35 8.68 15.81 -5.20
N ASP A 36 8.32 14.90 -4.29
CA ASP A 36 8.63 15.05 -2.86
C ASP A 36 10.13 14.91 -2.56
N VAL A 37 10.84 14.15 -3.39
CA VAL A 37 12.28 13.92 -3.26
C VAL A 37 12.97 14.55 -4.47
N PRO A 38 13.95 15.44 -4.27
CA PRO A 38 14.70 16.02 -5.38
C PRO A 38 15.29 14.92 -6.29
N TYR A 39 15.15 15.10 -7.60
CA TYR A 39 15.68 14.19 -8.64
C TYR A 39 15.08 12.77 -8.64
N THR A 40 14.07 12.48 -7.83
CA THR A 40 13.39 11.18 -7.80
C THR A 40 11.88 11.40 -7.91
N PRO A 41 11.19 10.94 -8.96
CA PRO A 41 9.79 11.31 -9.21
C PRO A 41 8.81 10.48 -8.35
N VAL A 42 9.03 10.46 -7.03
CA VAL A 42 8.26 9.73 -6.02
C VAL A 42 7.52 10.70 -5.12
N PHE A 43 6.49 10.17 -4.44
CA PHE A 43 5.72 10.89 -3.44
C PHE A 43 5.65 10.07 -2.16
N ARG A 44 5.48 10.77 -1.04
CA ARG A 44 5.25 10.21 0.27
C ARG A 44 3.84 9.64 0.34
N GLY A 45 3.75 8.33 0.53
CA GLY A 45 2.49 7.64 0.72
C GLY A 45 2.68 6.19 1.10
N TYR A 46 1.62 5.58 1.62
CA TYR A 46 1.54 4.15 1.88
C TYR A 46 0.49 3.52 0.99
N LEU A 47 0.68 2.26 0.65
CA LEU A 47 -0.30 1.49 -0.11
C LEU A 47 -0.58 0.17 0.59
N ILE A 48 -1.84 -0.05 0.96
CA ILE A 48 -2.32 -1.33 1.45
C ILE A 48 -3.11 -1.98 0.31
N VAL A 49 -2.65 -3.12 -0.18
CA VAL A 49 -3.35 -3.88 -1.23
C VAL A 49 -3.97 -5.12 -0.62
N ARG A 50 -5.27 -5.28 -0.83
CA ARG A 50 -6.04 -6.48 -0.49
C ARG A 50 -6.50 -7.19 -1.75
N LEU A 51 -7.07 -8.39 -1.57
CA LEU A 51 -7.57 -9.22 -2.66
C LEU A 51 -8.66 -8.54 -3.52
N ASN A 52 -9.46 -7.64 -2.94
CA ASN A 52 -10.61 -7.01 -3.58
C ASN A 52 -10.47 -5.49 -3.80
N TYR A 53 -9.66 -4.78 -3.00
CA TYR A 53 -9.41 -3.35 -3.16
C TYR A 53 -7.97 -3.00 -2.78
N ALA A 54 -7.55 -1.79 -3.11
CA ALA A 54 -6.32 -1.19 -2.59
C ALA A 54 -6.65 0.16 -1.96
N THR A 55 -5.88 0.57 -0.95
CA THR A 55 -6.02 1.87 -0.30
C THR A 55 -4.68 2.60 -0.35
N LEU A 56 -4.68 3.75 -1.02
CA LEU A 56 -3.59 4.71 -1.06
C LEU A 56 -3.77 5.72 0.08
N TYR A 57 -2.76 5.83 0.94
CA TYR A 57 -2.68 6.82 2.01
C TYR A 57 -1.68 7.89 1.58
N VAL A 58 -2.17 9.09 1.31
CA VAL A 58 -1.37 10.20 0.78
C VAL A 58 -1.91 11.52 1.33
N PRO A 59 -1.07 12.55 1.54
CA PRO A 59 -1.56 13.83 1.99
C PRO A 59 -2.60 14.40 0.99
N PRO A 60 -3.77 14.86 1.45
CA PRO A 60 -4.89 15.24 0.58
C PRO A 60 -4.52 16.38 -0.38
N GLU A 61 -3.61 17.27 0.01
CA GLU A 61 -3.12 18.38 -0.81
C GLU A 61 -2.33 17.92 -2.06
N LYS A 62 -1.87 16.66 -2.09
CA LYS A 62 -1.12 16.10 -3.23
C LYS A 62 -2.02 15.40 -4.25
N VAL A 63 -3.31 15.24 -3.93
CA VAL A 63 -4.26 14.54 -4.77
C VAL A 63 -4.98 15.54 -5.66
N THR A 64 -4.56 15.61 -6.92
CA THR A 64 -5.27 16.40 -7.93
C THR A 64 -6.49 15.65 -8.48
N GLN A 65 -7.39 16.38 -9.14
CA GLN A 65 -8.55 15.78 -9.79
C GLN A 65 -8.14 14.73 -10.84
N ASP A 66 -7.06 14.97 -11.58
CA ASP A 66 -6.55 14.04 -12.59
C ASP A 66 -6.08 12.72 -11.96
N VAL A 67 -5.42 12.77 -10.80
CA VAL A 67 -5.01 11.57 -10.05
C VAL A 67 -6.23 10.77 -9.62
N ARG A 68 -7.27 11.45 -9.12
CA ARG A 68 -8.51 10.79 -8.70
C ARG A 68 -9.22 10.12 -9.88
N LEU A 69 -9.33 10.83 -11.01
CA LEU A 69 -9.89 10.27 -12.25
C LEU A 69 -9.08 9.11 -12.80
N HIS A 70 -7.75 9.17 -12.75
CA HIS A 70 -6.86 8.08 -13.18
C HIS A 70 -7.10 6.81 -12.35
N LEU A 71 -7.17 6.95 -11.03
CA LEU A 71 -7.40 5.82 -10.11
C LEU A 71 -8.82 5.25 -10.23
N GLU A 72 -9.83 6.10 -10.49
CA GLU A 72 -11.21 5.66 -10.75
C GLU A 72 -11.33 4.94 -12.10
N ALA A 73 -10.68 5.44 -13.14
CA ALA A 73 -10.67 4.82 -14.47
C ALA A 73 -9.96 3.45 -14.48
N ASP A 74 -8.84 3.33 -13.76
CA ASP A 74 -8.16 2.04 -13.57
C ASP A 74 -9.01 1.07 -12.74
N GLY A 75 -9.78 1.58 -11.77
CA GLY A 75 -10.74 0.82 -10.97
C GLY A 75 -11.99 0.37 -11.73
N ALA A 76 -12.35 1.05 -12.83
CA ALA A 76 -13.49 0.65 -13.68
C ALA A 76 -13.15 -0.51 -14.63
N ASN A 77 -11.87 -0.66 -15.01
CA ASN A 77 -11.40 -1.67 -15.96
C ASN A 77 -10.80 -2.92 -15.30
N THR A 78 -10.66 -2.94 -13.98
CA THR A 78 -10.10 -4.07 -13.21
C THR A 78 -10.88 -4.20 -11.91
N SER A 79 -10.96 -5.39 -11.32
CA SER A 79 -11.53 -5.61 -9.97
C SER A 79 -10.68 -4.97 -8.84
N ALA A 80 -10.05 -3.83 -9.11
CA ALA A 80 -9.04 -3.17 -8.30
C ALA A 80 -9.46 -1.72 -8.01
N VAL A 81 -10.54 -1.57 -7.25
CA VAL A 81 -10.94 -0.26 -6.72
C VAL A 81 -9.82 0.27 -5.84
N VAL A 82 -9.19 1.37 -6.25
CA VAL A 82 -8.19 2.09 -5.44
C VAL A 82 -8.90 3.20 -4.67
N ARG A 83 -8.87 3.11 -3.35
CA ARG A 83 -9.42 4.11 -2.43
C ARG A 83 -8.31 5.07 -2.02
N ILE A 84 -8.64 6.35 -1.89
CA ILE A 84 -7.71 7.36 -1.36
C ILE A 84 -8.15 7.69 0.06
N LYS A 85 -7.20 7.64 1.00
CA LYS A 85 -7.36 8.07 2.40
C LYS A 85 -6.24 9.05 2.77
N ASP A 86 -6.49 9.81 3.83
CA ASP A 86 -5.49 10.70 4.42
C ASP A 86 -4.28 9.88 4.92
N TYR A 87 -3.09 10.43 4.71
CA TYR A 87 -1.82 9.86 5.14
C TYR A 87 -1.82 9.45 6.62
N ASP A 88 -2.41 10.25 7.51
CA ASP A 88 -2.36 10.02 8.95
C ASP A 88 -3.28 8.87 9.41
N THR A 89 -4.30 8.53 8.60
CA THR A 89 -5.22 7.41 8.90
C THR A 89 -4.60 6.03 8.71
N PHE A 90 -3.41 5.96 8.09
CA PHE A 90 -2.69 4.72 7.85
C PHE A 90 -2.53 3.86 9.11
N TRP A 91 -2.17 4.48 10.24
CA TRP A 91 -1.92 3.74 11.48
C TRP A 91 -3.17 3.11 12.08
N ALA A 92 -4.30 3.79 11.98
CA ALA A 92 -5.58 3.29 12.47
C ALA A 92 -6.03 2.06 11.64
N ASP A 93 -5.98 2.19 10.31
CA ASP A 93 -6.30 1.09 9.40
C ASP A 93 -5.32 -0.08 9.56
N LEU A 94 -4.03 0.19 9.76
CA LEU A 94 -3.00 -0.83 9.98
C LEU A 94 -3.28 -1.64 11.26
N GLN A 95 -3.75 -0.99 12.32
CA GLN A 95 -4.19 -1.69 13.55
C GLN A 95 -5.44 -2.52 13.30
N GLU A 96 -6.38 -2.00 12.51
CA GLU A 96 -7.61 -2.70 12.15
C GLU A 96 -7.33 -3.97 11.32
N LEU A 97 -6.23 -4.00 10.54
CA LEU A 97 -5.83 -5.19 9.80
C LEU A 97 -5.58 -6.41 10.69
N ASN A 98 -5.22 -6.23 11.96
CA ASN A 98 -5.07 -7.34 12.92
C ASN A 98 -6.37 -8.13 13.12
N ASN A 99 -7.51 -7.46 12.99
CA ASN A 99 -8.82 -8.08 13.17
C ASN A 99 -9.41 -8.57 11.83
N LEU A 100 -9.02 -7.94 10.72
CA LEU A 100 -9.64 -8.16 9.41
C LEU A 100 -8.84 -9.06 8.48
N SER A 101 -7.56 -9.28 8.72
CA SER A 101 -6.66 -9.97 7.79
C SER A 101 -6.29 -11.36 8.28
N THR A 102 -6.25 -12.31 7.35
CA THR A 102 -5.83 -13.70 7.63
C THR A 102 -4.30 -13.84 7.58
N GLY A 103 -3.64 -12.97 6.82
CA GLY A 103 -2.19 -12.88 6.76
C GLY A 103 -1.72 -11.62 6.05
N VAL A 104 -0.83 -10.87 6.70
CA VAL A 104 -0.20 -9.68 6.11
C VAL A 104 1.18 -10.05 5.57
N TRP A 105 1.39 -9.74 4.30
CA TRP A 105 2.69 -9.81 3.66
C TRP A 105 3.40 -8.45 3.74
N LEU A 106 4.66 -8.48 4.17
CA LEU A 106 5.55 -7.32 4.18
C LEU A 106 6.76 -7.63 3.29
N PRO A 107 7.21 -6.69 2.43
CA PRO A 107 8.43 -6.85 1.65
C PRO A 107 9.63 -7.12 2.57
N SER A 108 10.47 -8.11 2.24
CA SER A 108 11.48 -8.67 3.15
C SER A 108 12.84 -7.94 3.10
N ALA A 109 12.86 -6.60 3.05
CA ALA A 109 14.12 -5.84 2.95
C ALA A 109 14.23 -4.64 3.91
N TYR A 110 13.47 -4.60 5.01
CA TYR A 110 13.66 -3.54 5.99
C TYR A 110 14.83 -3.89 6.89
N SER A 111 15.89 -3.07 6.86
CA SER A 111 16.80 -2.94 7.98
C SER A 111 15.93 -2.66 9.23
N TYR A 112 15.98 -3.53 10.23
CA TYR A 112 15.31 -3.39 11.54
C TYR A 112 15.81 -2.18 12.36
N ALA A 113 16.28 -1.14 11.69
CA ALA A 113 16.62 0.14 12.25
C ALA A 113 15.39 0.72 12.97
N SER A 114 15.62 1.33 14.12
CA SER A 114 14.61 2.01 14.92
C SER A 114 13.93 3.11 14.11
N GLY A 115 12.70 2.85 13.62
CA GLY A 115 11.94 3.77 12.79
C GLY A 115 10.56 3.25 12.38
N VAL A 116 9.94 3.90 11.40
CA VAL A 116 8.58 3.62 10.91
C VAL A 116 8.40 2.16 10.49
N SER A 117 9.36 1.59 9.76
CA SER A 117 9.30 0.18 9.33
C SER A 117 9.23 -0.80 10.51
N ARG A 118 9.94 -0.50 11.61
CA ARG A 118 9.88 -1.30 12.85
C ARG A 118 8.52 -1.17 13.51
N GLN A 119 7.93 0.02 13.53
CA GLN A 119 6.61 0.24 14.11
C GLN A 119 5.53 -0.49 13.31
N ILE A 120 5.58 -0.46 11.98
CA ILE A 120 4.66 -1.22 11.12
C ILE A 120 4.76 -2.72 11.40
N PHE A 121 5.99 -3.24 11.44
CA PHE A 121 6.24 -4.64 11.77
C PHE A 121 5.69 -5.00 13.15
N GLN A 122 5.89 -4.16 14.16
CA GLN A 122 5.36 -4.39 15.51
C GLN A 122 3.83 -4.38 15.55
N THR A 123 3.18 -3.50 14.80
CA THR A 123 1.71 -3.40 14.77
C THR A 123 1.07 -4.65 14.20
N VAL A 124 1.61 -5.22 13.13
CA VAL A 124 1.02 -6.39 12.44
C VAL A 124 1.69 -7.71 12.80
N ARG A 125 2.64 -7.70 13.76
CA ARG A 125 3.57 -8.81 14.04
C ARG A 125 2.89 -10.16 14.15
N ASP A 126 1.76 -10.21 14.83
CA ASP A 126 1.10 -11.46 15.20
C ASP A 126 0.35 -12.11 14.02
N ILE A 127 0.17 -11.38 12.91
CA ILE A 127 -0.48 -11.85 11.67
C ILE A 127 0.45 -11.82 10.45
N ILE A 128 1.73 -11.51 10.63
CA ILE A 128 2.70 -11.53 9.53
C ILE A 128 2.91 -12.97 9.06
N LYS A 129 2.85 -13.17 7.74
CA LYS A 129 3.35 -14.39 7.10
C LYS A 129 4.79 -14.14 6.67
N THR A 130 5.74 -14.49 7.52
CA THR A 130 7.14 -14.66 7.10
C THR A 130 7.33 -16.07 6.55
N TRP A 131 8.27 -16.23 5.64
CA TRP A 131 8.75 -17.57 5.25
C TRP A 131 9.25 -18.34 6.46
#